data_AF-A0A8C8SAK6-F1
#
_entry.id   AF-A0A8C8SAK6-F1
#
_cell.length_a   1.000
_cell.length_b   1.000
_cell.length_c   1.000
_cell.angle_alpha   90.00
_cell.angle_beta   90.00
_cell.angle_gamma   90.00
#
_symmetry.space_group_name_H-M   'P 1'
#
loop_
_entity.id
_entity.type
_entity.pdbx_description
1 polymer ?
#
loop_
_entity_poly.entity_id
_entity_poly.type
_entity_poly.pdbx_seq_one_letter_code
_entity_poly.pdbx_strand_id
1 'polypeptide(L)' 'MNTLLVWAGAICYELVNQDFLAIDPSDPKYSDVTSILLDPSCSGSGQGEGGRRRRSPCRLVEHRP' A
#
# COMPACT_ATOMS: atom_id res chain seq x y z
N MET A 1 -4.92 14.71 -7.24
CA MET A 1 -4.07 15.90 -7.01
C MET A 1 -2.65 15.38 -6.85
N ASN A 2 -1.77 15.64 -7.83
CA ASN A 2 -0.48 14.94 -7.98
C ASN A 2 0.66 15.71 -7.31
N THR A 3 0.40 16.28 -6.12
CA THR A 3 1.25 17.31 -5.51
C THR A 3 2.70 16.86 -5.33
N LEU A 4 2.94 15.65 -4.79
CA LEU A 4 4.30 15.13 -4.63
C LEU A 4 5.01 14.89 -5.97
N LEU A 5 4.32 14.28 -6.94
CA LEU A 5 4.87 14.01 -8.28
C LEU A 5 5.26 15.31 -8.99
N VAL A 6 4.42 16.34 -8.90
CA VAL A 6 4.69 17.68 -9.48
C VAL A 6 5.87 18.34 -8.79
N TRP A 7 5.93 18.31 -7.46
CA TRP A 7 7.04 18.90 -6.70
C TRP A 7 8.36 18.21 -6.98
N ALA A 8 8.34 16.89 -7.17
CA ALA A 8 9.52 16.11 -7.52
C ALA A 8 9.93 16.25 -9.01
N GLY A 9 9.12 16.91 -9.84
CA GLY A 9 9.37 17.02 -11.28
C GLY A 9 9.28 15.67 -12.02
N ALA A 10 8.54 14.70 -11.48
CA ALA A 10 8.33 13.42 -12.13
C ALA A 10 7.45 13.61 -13.37
N ILE A 11 7.85 13.05 -14.52
CA ILE A 11 7.13 13.19 -15.80
C ILE A 11 6.72 11.85 -16.42
N CYS A 12 7.25 10.73 -15.93
CA CYS A 12 7.04 9.39 -16.47
C CYS A 12 6.10 8.58 -15.55
N TYR A 13 4.85 9.01 -15.42
CA TYR A 13 3.86 8.32 -14.61
C TYR A 13 2.46 8.43 -15.21
N GLU A 14 1.64 7.42 -14.97
CA GLU A 14 0.20 7.46 -15.17
C GLU A 14 -0.47 7.15 -13.83
N LEU A 15 -1.38 8.02 -13.38
CA LEU A 15 -2.07 7.84 -12.11
C LEU A 15 -3.46 7.24 -12.34
N VAL A 16 -3.70 6.07 -11.75
CA VAL A 16 -4.97 5.35 -11.85
C VAL A 16 -5.52 5.13 -10.43
N ASN A 17 -6.73 5.63 -10.16
CA ASN A 17 -7.42 5.41 -8.89
C ASN A 17 -8.36 4.20 -9.03
N GLN A 18 -7.83 2.99 -8.86
CA GLN A 18 -8.56 1.73 -8.95
C GLN A 18 -8.02 0.71 -7.93
N ASP A 19 -8.81 -0.33 -7.65
CA ASP A 19 -8.33 -1.50 -6.91
C ASP A 19 -7.34 -2.28 -7.78
N PHE A 20 -6.12 -2.47 -7.27
CA PHE A 20 -5.07 -3.19 -7.95
C PHE A 20 -5.49 -4.64 -8.31
N LEU A 21 -6.28 -5.29 -7.46
CA LEU A 21 -6.71 -6.68 -7.68
C LEU A 21 -7.81 -6.82 -8.74
N ALA A 22 -8.45 -5.73 -9.12
CA ALA A 22 -9.48 -5.70 -10.16
C ALA A 22 -8.90 -5.43 -11.56
N ILE A 23 -7.59 -5.17 -11.67
CA ILE A 23 -6.92 -4.91 -12.94
C ILE A 23 -6.78 -6.21 -13.73
N ASP A 24 -7.12 -6.19 -15.02
CA ASP A 24 -6.80 -7.29 -15.93
C ASP A 24 -5.31 -7.26 -16.27
N PRO A 25 -4.52 -8.26 -15.84
CA PRO A 25 -3.09 -8.32 -16.18
C PRO A 25 -2.84 -8.58 -17.68
N SER A 26 -3.86 -9.00 -18.42
CA SER A 26 -3.77 -9.27 -19.87
C SER A 26 -4.04 -8.03 -20.71
N ASP A 27 -4.41 -6.91 -20.09
CA ASP A 27 -4.64 -5.66 -20.81
C ASP A 27 -3.36 -5.25 -21.57
N PRO A 28 -3.44 -5.00 -22.89
CA PRO A 28 -2.28 -4.63 -23.70
C PRO A 28 -1.49 -3.44 -23.16
N LYS A 29 -2.09 -2.53 -22.38
CA LYS A 29 -1.35 -1.41 -21.78
C LYS A 29 -0.23 -1.86 -20.83
N TYR A 30 -0.31 -3.08 -20.30
CA TYR A 30 0.66 -3.64 -19.37
C TYR A 30 1.61 -4.66 -20.01
N SER A 31 1.57 -4.84 -21.34
CA SER A 31 2.35 -5.87 -22.06
C SER A 31 3.85 -5.77 -21.82
N ASP A 32 4.35 -4.56 -21.63
CA ASP A 32 5.78 -4.25 -21.54
C ASP A 32 6.26 -4.12 -20.09
N VAL A 33 5.39 -4.37 -19.10
CA VAL A 33 5.74 -4.29 -17.68
C VAL A 33 6.63 -5.48 -17.29
N THR A 34 7.89 -5.19 -16.96
CA THR A 34 8.86 -6.22 -16.55
C THR A 34 9.02 -6.35 -15.03
N SER A 35 8.51 -5.39 -14.26
CA SER A 35 8.73 -5.31 -12.81
C SER A 35 7.61 -4.56 -12.11
N ILE A 36 7.26 -4.99 -10.89
CA ILE A 36 6.22 -4.39 -10.06
C ILE A 36 6.79 -4.09 -8.68
N LEU A 37 6.56 -2.86 -8.20
CA LEU A 37 6.76 -2.48 -6.81
C LEU A 37 5.39 -2.52 -6.12
N LEU A 38 5.22 -3.43 -5.16
CA LEU A 38 3.97 -3.60 -4.41
C LEU A 38 4.21 -3.24 -2.93
N ASP A 39 3.59 -2.15 -2.48
CA ASP A 39 3.59 -1.69 -1.09
C ASP A 39 2.14 -1.65 -0.57
N PRO A 40 1.59 -2.80 -0.12
CA PRO A 40 0.23 -2.85 0.38
C PRO A 40 0.14 -2.17 1.75
N SER A 41 -1.04 -1.64 2.07
CA SER A 41 -1.31 -1.11 3.42
C SER A 41 -0.90 -2.11 4.51
N CYS A 42 -0.17 -1.64 5.52
CA CYS A 42 0.28 -2.46 6.64
C CYS A 42 -0.41 -2.05 7.97
N SER A 43 -0.50 -2.99 8.92
CA SER A 43 -1.10 -2.74 10.24
C SER A 43 -0.18 -1.99 11.22
N GLY A 44 1.02 -1.57 10.79
CA GLY A 44 1.98 -0.84 11.62
C GLY A 44 2.78 -1.69 12.61
N SER A 45 2.68 -3.02 12.59
CA SER A 45 3.36 -3.92 13.55
C SER A 45 4.88 -4.06 13.34
N GLY A 46 5.41 -3.60 12.21
CA GLY A 46 6.83 -3.70 11.83
C GLY A 46 7.65 -2.42 12.00
N GLN A 47 7.01 -1.27 12.25
CA GLN A 47 7.70 -0.03 12.57
C GLN A 47 7.95 -0.03 14.08
N GLY A 48 9.18 -0.40 14.48
CA GLY A 48 9.57 -0.50 15.89
C GLY A 48 9.19 0.77 16.66
N GLU A 49 8.39 0.60 17.71
CA GLU A 49 7.84 1.70 18.52
C GLU A 49 8.94 2.49 19.22
N GLY A 50 9.37 3.58 18.59
CA GLY A 50 10.02 4.70 19.26
C GLY A 50 9.00 5.60 19.96
N GLY A 51 8.45 5.16 21.10
CA GLY A 51 7.93 6.06 22.15
C GLY A 51 6.41 6.26 22.25
N ARG A 52 5.86 5.77 23.38
CA ARG A 52 4.53 6.03 23.99
C ARG A 52 3.32 5.32 23.40
N ARG A 53 3.20 4.06 23.82
CA ARG A 53 1.93 3.34 23.98
C ARG A 53 0.83 4.22 24.62
N ARG A 54 -0.32 4.31 23.95
CA ARG A 54 -1.60 4.02 24.63
C ARG A 54 -2.09 2.70 24.05
N ARG A 55 -1.87 1.62 24.81
CA ARG A 55 -2.40 0.29 24.50
C ARG A 55 -3.92 0.42 24.46
N SER A 56 -4.55 0.33 23.29
CA SER A 56 -5.87 -0.30 23.26
C SER A 56 -5.61 -1.77 23.61
N PRO A 57 -6.38 -2.40 24.52
CA PRO A 57 -6.20 -3.80 24.77
C PRO A 57 -6.62 -4.53 23.50
N CYS A 58 -5.65 -5.05 22.75
CA CYS A 58 -5.89 -6.13 21.82
C CYS A 58 -6.66 -7.19 22.61
N ARG A 59 -7.95 -7.35 22.28
CA ARG A 59 -8.81 -8.36 22.86
C ARG A 59 -8.16 -9.71 22.54
N LEU A 60 -7.49 -10.32 23.52
CA LEU A 60 -7.20 -11.74 23.49
C LEU A 60 -8.57 -12.40 23.39
N VAL A 61 -8.88 -12.97 22.23
CA VAL A 61 -9.94 -13.96 22.15
C VAL A 61 -9.36 -15.20 22.82
N GLU A 62 -9.55 -15.32 24.13
CA GLU A 62 -9.43 -16.63 24.77
C GLU A 62 -10.55 -17.50 24.19
N HIS A 63 -10.17 -18.41 23.30
CA HIS A 63 -10.99 -19.59 23.04
C HIS A 63 -11.01 -20.41 24.33
N ARG A 64 -12.06 -20.27 25.13
CA ARG A 64 -12.41 -21.30 26.11
C ARG A 64 -13.06 -22.48 25.36
N PRO A 65 -12.83 -23.72 25.85
CA PRO A 65 -13.30 -24.94 25.20
C PRO A 65 -14.83 -25.01 25.10
#